data_AF-A5WDP6-F1
#
_entry.id   AF-A5WDP6-F1
#
_cell.length_a   1.000
_cell.length_b   1.000
_cell.length_c   1.000
_cell.angle_alpha   90.00
_cell.angle_beta   90.00
_cell.angle_gamma   90.00
#
_symmetry.space_group_name_H-M   'P 1'
#
loop_
_entity.id
_entity.type
_entity.pdbx_description
1 polymer ?
#
loop_
_entity_poly.entity_id
_entity_poly.type
_entity_poly.pdbx_seq_one_letter_code
_entity_poly.pdbx_strand_id
1 'polypeptide(L)'
;MHHKHLTAALLLSGSALAASPAYAKSDIETAGDVIAVTIPALAYGSTYYMDDPEGRSQFYKSFATNAVVTYGLKKSIDRERPDHSDNDSFPSGHTSIAFQGASFIHKRYGLEYSIPAYVGATFVGYSRVESDKHHTSDVLAGAALGIASSMFLTKSYHNDDLLISANLAPESYQLAVHYQF
;
A
#
# COMPACT_ATOMS: atom_id res chain seq x y z
N MET A 1 27.10 -6.63 9.37
CA MET A 1 25.75 -6.27 8.89
C MET A 1 24.78 -7.20 9.58
N HIS A 2 23.94 -6.68 10.49
CA HIS A 2 23.01 -7.50 11.28
C HIS A 2 21.73 -7.74 10.48
N HIS A 3 21.49 -8.98 10.03
CA HIS A 3 20.18 -9.38 9.50
C HIS A 3 19.17 -9.41 10.65
N LYS A 4 18.28 -8.42 10.71
CA LYS A 4 17.10 -8.48 11.56
C LYS A 4 16.00 -9.23 10.80
N HIS A 5 15.71 -10.46 11.21
CA HIS A 5 14.60 -11.23 10.65
C HIS A 5 13.26 -10.61 11.05
N LEU A 6 12.37 -10.39 10.08
CA LEU A 6 11.01 -9.90 10.29
C LEU A 6 10.12 -11.06 10.75
N THR A 7 9.72 -11.09 12.01
CA THR A 7 8.63 -11.95 12.49
C THR A 7 7.31 -11.20 12.39
N ALA A 8 6.46 -11.62 11.45
CA ALA A 8 5.10 -11.14 11.32
C ALA A 8 4.22 -11.72 12.44
N ALA A 9 3.80 -10.90 13.39
CA ALA A 9 2.81 -11.26 14.40
C ALA A 9 1.67 -10.25 14.36
N LEU A 10 0.55 -10.64 13.76
CA LEU A 10 -0.73 -9.94 13.91
C LEU A 10 -1.78 -10.97 14.36
N LEU A 11 -2.15 -10.91 15.63
CA LEU A 11 -3.25 -11.69 16.21
C LEU A 11 -4.54 -10.89 16.03
N LEU A 12 -5.45 -11.39 15.20
CA LEU A 12 -6.83 -10.91 15.10
C LEU A 12 -7.74 -11.91 15.84
N SER A 13 -8.10 -11.58 17.08
CA SER A 13 -9.08 -12.33 17.85
C SER A 13 -10.49 -11.93 17.45
N GLY A 14 -11.18 -12.80 16.69
CA GLY A 14 -12.56 -12.62 16.28
C GLY A 14 -13.54 -12.99 17.40
N SER A 15 -14.44 -12.07 17.74
CA SER A 15 -15.62 -12.35 18.57
C SER A 15 -16.86 -12.11 17.71
N ALA A 16 -17.58 -13.19 17.38
CA ALA A 16 -18.82 -13.11 16.63
C ALA A 16 -19.98 -12.78 17.57
N LEU A 17 -20.57 -11.59 17.40
CA LEU A 17 -21.85 -11.20 17.99
C LEU A 17 -22.77 -10.76 16.86
N ALA A 18 -23.97 -11.34 16.82
CA ALA A 18 -24.97 -11.05 15.81
C ALA A 18 -25.35 -9.56 15.85
N ALA A 19 -24.86 -8.78 14.87
CA ALA A 19 -25.09 -7.36 14.76
C ALA A 19 -26.10 -7.05 13.64
N SER A 20 -27.02 -6.13 13.92
CA SER A 20 -27.97 -5.56 12.94
C SER A 20 -27.20 -4.91 11.78
N PRO A 21 -27.73 -4.90 10.54
CA PRO A 21 -26.98 -4.48 9.35
C PRO A 21 -26.46 -3.03 9.43
N ALA A 22 -27.23 -2.11 10.04
CA ALA A 22 -26.79 -0.72 10.23
C ALA A 22 -25.62 -0.59 11.23
N TYR A 23 -25.63 -1.39 12.30
CA TYR A 23 -24.56 -1.42 13.30
C TYR A 23 -23.31 -2.12 12.74
N ALA A 24 -23.49 -3.20 11.96
CA ALA A 24 -22.41 -3.88 11.26
C ALA A 24 -21.73 -2.98 10.20
N LYS A 25 -22.49 -2.12 9.50
CA LYS A 25 -21.93 -1.13 8.57
C LYS A 25 -21.08 -0.06 9.27
N SER A 26 -21.51 0.44 10.43
CA SER A 26 -20.67 1.39 11.19
C SER A 26 -19.41 0.73 11.77
N ASP A 27 -19.51 -0.53 12.18
CA ASP A 27 -18.37 -1.28 12.72
C ASP A 27 -17.34 -1.57 11.62
N ILE A 28 -17.80 -1.96 10.41
CA ILE A 28 -16.88 -2.24 9.30
C ILE A 28 -16.22 -0.97 8.77
N GLU A 29 -16.95 0.14 8.72
CA GLU A 29 -16.38 1.45 8.38
C GLU A 29 -15.29 1.84 9.39
N THR A 30 -15.59 1.75 10.69
CA THR A 30 -14.65 2.09 11.76
C THR A 30 -13.40 1.20 11.72
N ALA A 31 -13.56 -0.11 11.54
CA ALA A 31 -12.44 -1.02 11.40
C ALA A 31 -11.58 -0.68 10.18
N GLY A 32 -12.22 -0.34 9.05
CA GLY A 32 -11.52 0.11 7.86
C GLY A 32 -10.76 1.42 8.07
N ASP A 33 -11.31 2.39 8.81
CA ASP A 33 -10.64 3.66 9.11
C ASP A 33 -9.35 3.43 9.91
N VAL A 34 -9.44 2.59 10.93
CA VAL A 34 -8.29 2.21 11.77
C VAL A 34 -7.20 1.55 10.92
N ILE A 35 -7.56 0.58 10.08
CA ILE A 35 -6.60 -0.13 9.24
C ILE A 35 -5.97 0.79 8.19
N ALA A 36 -6.76 1.69 7.59
CA ALA A 36 -6.30 2.63 6.57
C ALA A 36 -5.18 3.56 7.07
N VAL A 37 -5.21 3.96 8.33
CA VAL A 37 -4.14 4.76 8.97
C VAL A 37 -3.01 3.88 9.49
N THR A 38 -3.34 2.68 10.01
CA THR A 38 -2.36 1.77 10.59
C THR A 38 -1.35 1.28 9.56
N ILE A 39 -1.78 0.93 8.34
CA ILE A 39 -0.88 0.42 7.29
C ILE A 39 0.24 1.43 6.93
N PRO A 40 -0.04 2.68 6.54
CA PRO A 40 1.01 3.66 6.25
C PRO A 40 1.83 4.03 7.50
N ALA A 41 1.25 4.00 8.70
CA ALA A 41 2.01 4.19 9.93
C ALA A 41 3.03 3.07 10.17
N LEU A 42 2.64 1.80 9.94
CA LEU A 42 3.56 0.66 10.01
C LEU A 42 4.61 0.71 8.90
N ALA A 43 4.22 1.09 7.68
CA ALA A 43 5.14 1.29 6.57
C ALA A 43 6.21 2.34 6.94
N TYR A 44 5.80 3.49 7.49
CA TYR A 44 6.75 4.49 7.95
C TYR A 44 7.57 4.00 9.16
N GLY A 45 6.96 3.35 10.15
CA GLY A 45 7.64 2.79 11.31
C GLY A 45 8.70 1.75 10.95
N SER A 46 8.45 0.94 9.90
CA SER A 46 9.41 -0.04 9.39
C SER A 46 10.70 0.61 8.91
N THR A 47 10.64 1.84 8.38
CA THR A 47 11.85 2.59 7.98
C THR A 47 12.75 2.94 9.17
N TYR A 48 12.19 3.14 10.36
CA TYR A 48 12.98 3.34 11.58
C TYR A 48 13.51 2.02 12.13
N TYR A 49 12.70 0.97 12.09
CA TYR A 49 13.10 -0.37 12.53
C TYR A 49 14.32 -0.89 11.75
N MET A 50 14.34 -0.61 10.45
CA MET A 50 15.39 -1.01 9.50
C MET A 50 16.56 0.00 9.40
N ASP A 51 16.53 1.08 10.20
CA ASP A 51 17.48 2.20 10.11
C ASP A 51 17.70 2.70 8.67
N ASP A 52 16.60 3.01 7.99
CA ASP A 52 16.53 3.30 6.56
C ASP A 52 16.21 4.78 6.30
N PRO A 53 17.21 5.69 6.34
CA PRO A 53 17.00 7.13 6.09
C PRO A 53 16.52 7.43 4.67
N GLU A 54 16.96 6.66 3.69
CA GLU A 54 16.53 6.83 2.31
C GLU A 54 15.07 6.40 2.14
N GLY A 55 14.67 5.27 2.73
CA GLY A 55 13.29 4.82 2.78
C GLY A 55 12.36 5.82 3.46
N ARG A 56 12.81 6.49 4.53
CA ARG A 56 12.05 7.60 5.17
C ARG A 56 11.72 8.72 4.19
N SER A 57 12.71 9.15 3.40
CA SER A 57 12.51 10.20 2.39
C SER A 57 11.58 9.73 1.27
N GLN A 58 11.77 8.50 0.77
CA GLN A 58 10.94 7.91 -0.29
C GLN A 58 9.49 7.68 0.16
N PHE A 59 9.28 7.26 1.41
CA PHE A 59 7.95 7.16 2.00
C PHE A 59 7.27 8.54 1.99
N TYR A 60 7.94 9.57 2.51
CA TYR A 60 7.38 10.91 2.57
C TYR A 60 7.02 11.44 1.18
N LYS A 61 7.92 11.27 0.19
CA LYS A 61 7.68 11.68 -1.19
C LYS A 61 6.48 10.94 -1.80
N SER A 62 6.45 9.61 -1.72
CA SER A 62 5.36 8.81 -2.26
C SER A 62 4.02 9.11 -1.58
N PHE A 63 3.99 9.19 -0.25
CA PHE A 63 2.79 9.52 0.51
C PHE A 63 2.27 10.93 0.20
N ALA A 64 3.15 11.94 0.21
CA ALA A 64 2.76 13.32 -0.07
C ALA A 64 2.25 13.48 -1.51
N THR A 65 2.94 12.91 -2.49
CA THR A 65 2.47 12.91 -3.88
C THR A 65 1.12 12.21 -4.00
N ASN A 66 0.95 11.04 -3.37
CA ASN A 66 -0.32 10.33 -3.38
C ASN A 66 -1.47 11.15 -2.78
N ALA A 67 -1.24 11.77 -1.62
CA ALA A 67 -2.22 12.61 -0.95
C ALA A 67 -2.60 13.81 -1.83
N VAL A 68 -1.62 14.55 -2.36
CA VAL A 68 -1.87 15.71 -3.23
C VAL A 68 -2.68 15.32 -4.46
N VAL A 69 -2.32 14.23 -5.14
CA VAL A 69 -3.06 13.77 -6.33
C VAL A 69 -4.47 13.29 -5.96
N THR A 70 -4.60 12.52 -4.88
CA THR A 70 -5.89 12.02 -4.39
C THR A 70 -6.85 13.16 -4.05
N TYR A 71 -6.41 14.15 -3.27
CA TYR A 71 -7.24 15.30 -2.90
C TYR A 71 -7.47 16.25 -4.08
N GLY A 72 -6.49 16.41 -4.96
CA GLY A 72 -6.64 17.18 -6.20
C GLY A 72 -7.73 16.60 -7.10
N LEU A 73 -7.71 15.29 -7.32
CA LEU A 73 -8.77 14.60 -8.09
C LEU A 73 -10.11 14.67 -7.37
N LYS A 74 -10.13 14.50 -6.05
CA LYS A 74 -11.35 14.59 -5.23
C LYS A 74 -12.04 15.94 -5.34
N LYS A 75 -11.27 17.03 -5.38
CA LYS A 75 -11.83 18.37 -5.57
C LYS A 75 -12.10 18.75 -7.03
N SER A 76 -11.60 17.97 -7.99
CA SER A 76 -11.80 18.23 -9.41
C SER A 76 -12.94 17.41 -10.02
N ILE A 77 -13.29 16.27 -9.42
CA ILE A 77 -14.30 15.35 -9.93
C ILE A 77 -15.47 15.33 -8.95
N ASP A 78 -16.54 16.06 -9.32
CA ASP A 78 -17.79 16.10 -8.57
C ASP A 78 -18.54 14.76 -8.74
N ARG A 79 -18.45 13.89 -7.74
CA ARG A 79 -19.10 12.57 -7.76
C ARG A 79 -19.78 12.32 -6.44
N GLU A 80 -21.11 12.24 -6.47
CA GLU A 80 -21.95 11.90 -5.33
C GLU A 80 -21.62 10.51 -4.75
N ARG A 81 -21.52 10.44 -3.42
CA ARG A 81 -21.37 9.18 -2.70
C ARG A 81 -22.66 8.34 -2.74
N PRO A 82 -22.57 7.00 -2.68
CA PRO A 82 -23.74 6.14 -2.59
C PRO A 82 -24.68 6.45 -1.40
N ASP A 83 -24.14 6.96 -0.29
CA ASP A 83 -24.91 7.38 0.89
C ASP A 83 -25.46 8.82 0.84
N HIS A 84 -25.27 9.54 -0.27
CA HIS A 84 -25.70 10.94 -0.46
C HIS A 84 -25.12 11.95 0.56
N SER A 85 -24.02 11.61 1.23
CA SER A 85 -23.43 12.48 2.25
C SER A 85 -22.71 13.71 1.68
N ASP A 86 -22.04 13.57 0.52
CA ASP A 86 -21.39 14.65 -0.22
C ASP A 86 -21.05 14.23 -1.67
N ASN A 87 -20.44 15.15 -2.43
CA ASN A 87 -19.92 14.90 -3.79
C ASN A 87 -18.41 14.66 -3.86
N ASP A 88 -17.77 14.40 -2.72
CA ASP A 88 -16.35 14.08 -2.63
C ASP A 88 -16.17 12.55 -2.64
N SER A 89 -16.74 11.82 -3.61
CA SER A 89 -16.57 10.36 -3.71
C SER A 89 -15.27 9.95 -4.40
N PHE A 90 -15.02 10.41 -5.62
CA PHE A 90 -13.88 9.92 -6.42
C PHE A 90 -12.59 10.67 -6.13
N PRO A 91 -11.41 10.01 -6.01
CA PRO A 91 -11.21 8.60 -5.66
C PRO A 91 -11.32 8.39 -4.15
N SER A 92 -11.29 7.13 -3.71
CA SER A 92 -11.28 6.81 -2.28
C SER A 92 -9.94 7.13 -1.62
N GLY A 93 -9.95 8.05 -0.65
CA GLY A 93 -8.75 8.46 0.09
C GLY A 93 -8.20 7.38 1.01
N HIS A 94 -9.07 6.70 1.77
CA HIS A 94 -8.72 5.60 2.65
C HIS A 94 -8.01 4.47 1.89
N THR A 95 -8.60 4.04 0.77
CA THR A 95 -8.00 3.02 -0.08
C THR A 95 -6.67 3.49 -0.65
N SER A 96 -6.59 4.75 -1.09
CA SER A 96 -5.37 5.32 -1.66
C SER A 96 -4.18 5.28 -0.70
N ILE A 97 -4.35 5.74 0.54
CA ILE A 97 -3.26 5.73 1.53
C ILE A 97 -2.90 4.32 2.01
N ALA A 98 -3.89 3.42 2.13
CA ALA A 98 -3.65 2.04 2.54
C ALA A 98 -2.82 1.27 1.48
N PHE A 99 -3.21 1.37 0.21
CA PHE A 99 -2.46 0.76 -0.89
C PHE A 99 -1.10 1.42 -1.13
N GLN A 100 -0.95 2.72 -0.86
CA GLN A 100 0.35 3.39 -0.87
C GLN A 100 1.29 2.77 0.17
N GLY A 101 0.85 2.61 1.42
CA GLY A 101 1.66 2.03 2.50
C GLY A 101 2.03 0.57 2.22
N ALA A 102 1.07 -0.25 1.80
CA ALA A 102 1.33 -1.64 1.40
C ALA A 102 2.33 -1.73 0.24
N SER A 103 2.18 -0.88 -0.77
CA SER A 103 3.06 -0.85 -1.94
C SER A 103 4.45 -0.27 -1.63
N PHE A 104 4.55 0.62 -0.64
CA PHE A 104 5.84 1.06 -0.14
C PHE A 104 6.61 -0.10 0.49
N ILE A 105 5.96 -0.86 1.38
CA ILE A 105 6.58 -2.06 2.00
C ILE A 105 6.98 -3.06 0.92
N HIS A 106 6.10 -3.31 -0.04
CA HIS A 106 6.38 -4.21 -1.17
C HIS A 106 7.61 -3.76 -1.95
N LYS A 107 7.62 -2.50 -2.42
CA LYS A 107 8.68 -1.99 -3.28
C LYS A 107 10.00 -1.81 -2.53
N ARG A 108 9.94 -1.44 -1.25
CA ARG A 108 11.12 -1.16 -0.44
C ARG A 108 11.69 -2.43 0.17
N TYR A 109 10.89 -3.24 0.84
CA TYR A 109 11.39 -4.36 1.66
C TYR A 109 11.08 -5.73 1.05
N GLY A 110 10.22 -5.81 0.04
CA GLY A 110 9.90 -7.05 -0.66
C GLY A 110 8.45 -7.50 -0.47
N LEU A 111 8.00 -8.35 -1.38
CA LEU A 111 6.62 -8.81 -1.45
C LEU A 111 6.19 -9.56 -0.18
N GLU A 112 7.07 -10.41 0.37
CA GLU A 112 6.77 -11.26 1.53
C GLU A 112 6.29 -10.46 2.75
N TYR A 113 6.85 -9.27 2.99
CA TYR A 113 6.46 -8.40 4.10
C TYR A 113 5.19 -7.58 3.82
N SER A 114 4.83 -7.43 2.55
CA SER A 114 3.70 -6.61 2.12
C SER A 114 2.37 -7.37 2.03
N ILE A 115 2.39 -8.70 1.97
CA ILE A 115 1.17 -9.54 1.89
C ILE A 115 0.12 -9.16 2.95
N PRO A 116 0.43 -9.13 4.27
CA PRO A 116 -0.58 -8.75 5.26
C PRO A 116 -1.07 -7.30 5.08
N ALA A 117 -0.20 -6.40 4.63
CA ALA A 117 -0.57 -5.01 4.36
C ALA A 117 -1.53 -4.90 3.16
N TYR A 118 -1.33 -5.67 2.09
CA TYR A 118 -2.25 -5.71 0.95
C TYR A 118 -3.59 -6.35 1.31
N VAL A 119 -3.59 -7.41 2.13
CA VAL A 119 -4.85 -7.99 2.64
C VAL A 119 -5.62 -6.94 3.44
N GLY A 120 -4.95 -6.21 4.34
CA GLY A 120 -5.55 -5.10 5.07
C GLY A 120 -6.04 -3.98 4.16
N ALA A 121 -5.27 -3.57 3.16
CA ALA A 121 -5.66 -2.52 2.21
C ALA A 121 -6.86 -2.92 1.35
N THR A 122 -6.95 -4.19 0.95
CA THR A 122 -8.14 -4.73 0.28
C THR A 122 -9.35 -4.70 1.21
N PHE A 123 -9.19 -5.05 2.48
CA PHE A 123 -10.27 -4.93 3.47
C PHE A 123 -10.74 -3.47 3.64
N VAL A 124 -9.83 -2.50 3.67
CA VAL A 124 -10.18 -1.07 3.67
C VAL A 124 -11.05 -0.72 2.47
N GLY A 125 -10.64 -1.14 1.27
CA GLY A 125 -11.41 -0.92 0.05
C GLY A 125 -12.79 -1.56 0.10
N TYR A 126 -12.88 -2.80 0.57
CA TYR A 126 -14.15 -3.49 0.80
C TYR A 126 -15.05 -2.72 1.77
N SER A 127 -14.49 -2.27 2.90
CA SER A 127 -15.25 -1.55 3.92
C SER A 127 -15.88 -0.27 3.36
N ARG A 128 -15.21 0.42 2.42
CA ARG A 128 -15.72 1.63 1.79
C ARG A 128 -16.94 1.39 0.89
N VAL A 129 -16.97 0.26 0.21
CA VAL A 129 -18.11 -0.14 -0.62
C VAL A 129 -19.24 -0.63 0.26
N GLU A 130 -18.94 -1.48 1.23
CA GLU A 130 -19.94 -2.05 2.15
C GLU A 130 -20.65 -0.98 2.99
N SER A 131 -19.94 0.08 3.37
CA SER A 131 -20.50 1.20 4.13
C SER A 131 -21.09 2.31 3.26
N ASP A 132 -21.32 2.06 1.95
CA ASP A 132 -21.89 3.00 0.98
C ASP A 132 -21.12 4.34 0.86
N LYS A 133 -19.85 4.38 1.28
CA LYS A 133 -19.00 5.59 1.22
C LYS A 133 -18.42 5.82 -0.15
N HIS A 134 -18.23 4.77 -0.95
CA HIS A 134 -17.61 4.87 -2.26
C HIS A 134 -18.16 3.84 -3.24
N HIS A 135 -18.19 4.22 -4.52
CA HIS A 135 -18.41 3.27 -5.59
C HIS A 135 -17.15 2.39 -5.76
N THR A 136 -17.32 1.16 -6.24
CA THR A 136 -16.18 0.25 -6.52
C THR A 136 -15.13 0.89 -7.42
N SER A 137 -15.53 1.71 -8.39
CA SER A 137 -14.61 2.48 -9.25
C SER A 137 -13.71 3.44 -8.47
N ASP A 138 -14.24 4.07 -7.42
CA ASP A 138 -13.51 5.06 -6.62
C ASP A 138 -12.45 4.34 -5.75
N VAL A 139 -12.78 3.14 -5.29
CA VAL A 139 -11.87 2.24 -4.57
C VAL A 139 -10.76 1.73 -5.49
N LEU A 140 -11.10 1.25 -6.69
CA LEU A 140 -10.09 0.78 -7.66
C LEU A 140 -9.15 1.91 -8.09
N ALA A 141 -9.67 3.12 -8.33
CA ALA A 141 -8.86 4.28 -8.65
C ALA A 141 -7.95 4.69 -7.48
N GLY A 142 -8.47 4.68 -6.24
CA GLY A 142 -7.67 4.91 -5.04
C GLY A 142 -6.52 3.89 -4.92
N ALA A 143 -6.82 2.60 -5.07
CA ALA A 143 -5.81 1.54 -5.02
C ALA A 143 -4.72 1.74 -6.09
N ALA A 144 -5.11 2.06 -7.32
CA ALA A 144 -4.18 2.31 -8.41
C ALA A 144 -3.25 3.51 -8.14
N LEU A 145 -3.79 4.62 -7.61
CA LEU A 145 -2.99 5.79 -7.22
C LEU A 145 -2.00 5.45 -6.11
N GLY A 146 -2.45 4.75 -5.07
CA GLY A 146 -1.59 4.31 -3.98
C GLY A 146 -0.45 3.41 -4.46
N ILE A 147 -0.76 2.41 -5.29
CA ILE A 147 0.26 1.53 -5.87
C ILE A 147 1.24 2.33 -6.74
N ALA A 148 0.73 3.14 -7.67
CA ALA A 148 1.57 3.90 -8.60
C ALA A 148 2.52 4.84 -7.86
N SER A 149 2.02 5.61 -6.89
CA SER A 149 2.83 6.58 -6.14
C SER A 149 4.02 5.91 -5.45
N SER A 150 3.83 4.76 -4.79
CA SER A 150 4.92 4.03 -4.17
C SER A 150 5.84 3.36 -5.18
N MET A 151 5.29 2.72 -6.23
CA MET A 151 6.10 1.99 -7.21
C MET A 151 7.04 2.91 -8.02
N PHE A 152 6.62 4.14 -8.32
CA PHE A 152 7.44 5.10 -9.07
C PHE A 152 8.40 5.90 -8.19
N LEU A 153 8.07 6.12 -6.91
CA LEU A 153 8.84 7.00 -6.02
C LEU A 153 9.67 6.25 -4.97
N THR A 154 9.62 4.91 -4.98
CA THR A 154 10.35 4.04 -4.04
C THR A 154 11.27 3.09 -4.80
N LYS A 155 12.46 2.86 -4.25
CA LYS A 155 13.44 1.88 -4.74
C LYS A 155 13.58 0.73 -3.75
N SER A 156 13.99 -0.44 -4.23
CA SER A 156 14.33 -1.59 -3.37
C SER A 156 15.37 -1.20 -2.33
N TYR A 157 15.22 -1.73 -1.11
CA TYR A 157 16.18 -1.58 0.00
C TYR A 157 17.43 -2.42 -0.23
N HIS A 158 17.26 -3.59 -0.84
CA HIS A 158 18.36 -4.41 -1.31
C HIS A 158 18.81 -3.90 -2.69
N ASN A 159 20.12 -3.84 -2.93
CA ASN A 159 20.64 -3.52 -4.26
C ASN A 159 20.36 -4.72 -5.16
N ASP A 160 19.36 -4.62 -6.02
CA ASP A 160 19.12 -5.60 -7.07
C ASP A 160 20.27 -5.49 -8.10
N ASP A 161 21.40 -6.13 -7.82
CA ASP A 161 22.56 -6.14 -8.72
C ASP A 161 22.29 -7.14 -9.85
N LEU A 162 21.79 -6.62 -10.98
CA LEU A 162 21.76 -7.37 -12.24
C LEU A 162 23.12 -7.23 -12.93
N LEU A 163 23.99 -8.22 -12.71
CA LEU A 163 25.28 -8.29 -13.38
C LEU A 163 25.14 -9.10 -14.67
N ILE A 164 25.24 -8.43 -15.81
CA ILE A 164 25.35 -9.07 -17.12
C ILE A 164 26.83 -9.11 -17.49
N SER A 165 27.41 -10.31 -17.48
CA SER A 165 28.81 -10.52 -17.89
C SER A 165 28.85 -11.28 -19.21
N ALA A 166 29.52 -10.71 -20.21
CA ALA A 166 29.82 -11.39 -21.46
C ALA A 166 31.28 -11.85 -21.44
N ASN A 167 31.51 -13.16 -21.60
CA ASN A 167 32.83 -13.72 -21.75
C ASN A 167 33.06 -14.06 -23.23
N LEU A 168 34.03 -13.38 -23.84
CA LEU A 168 34.41 -13.55 -25.24
C LEU A 168 35.76 -14.26 -25.29
N ALA A 169 35.74 -15.57 -25.55
CA ALA A 169 36.94 -16.35 -25.85
C ALA A 169 36.99 -16.66 -27.36
N PRO A 170 38.19 -16.87 -27.94
CA PRO A 170 38.36 -17.12 -29.38
C PRO A 170 37.50 -18.27 -29.95
N GLU A 171 37.12 -19.22 -29.10
CA GLU A 171 36.36 -20.43 -29.45
C GLU A 171 34.98 -20.50 -28.76
N SER A 172 34.60 -19.52 -27.91
CA SER A 172 33.32 -19.59 -27.18
C SER A 172 32.78 -18.21 -26.77
N TYR A 173 31.47 -18.04 -26.93
CA TYR A 173 30.72 -16.89 -26.45
C TYR A 173 29.85 -17.33 -25.27
N GLN A 174 30.04 -16.72 -24.10
CA GLN A 174 29.24 -16.99 -22.92
C GLN A 174 28.58 -15.71 -22.42
N LEU A 175 27.28 -15.79 -22.14
CA LEU A 175 26.53 -14.73 -21.49
C LEU A 175 26.08 -15.24 -20.12
N ALA A 176 26.56 -14.62 -19.06
CA ALA A 176 26.14 -14.90 -17.70
C ALA A 176 25.26 -13.76 -17.20
N VAL A 177 24.05 -14.11 -16.76
CA VAL A 177 23.15 -13.20 -16.06
C VAL A 177 23.18 -13.62 -14.60
N HIS A 178 23.82 -12.79 -13.76
CA HIS A 178 23.83 -12.98 -12.33
C HIS A 178 22.82 -12.01 -11.72
N TYR A 179 21.80 -12.55 -11.06
CA TYR A 179 20.83 -11.79 -10.29
C TYR A 179 20.95 -12.21 -8.84
N GLN A 180 21.17 -11.23 -7.97
CA GLN A 180 21.33 -11.46 -6.54
C GLN A 180 20.23 -10.68 -5.80
N PHE A 181 19.40 -11.42 -5.06
CA PHE A 181 18.38 -10.86 -4.18
C PHE A 181 19.01 -10.33 -2.89
#